data_AF-A0A7W7Y656-F1
#
_entry.id   AF-A0A7W7Y656-F1
#
_cell.length_a   1.000
_cell.length_b   1.000
_cell.length_c   1.000
_cell.angle_alpha   90.00
_cell.angle_beta   90.00
_cell.angle_gamma   90.00
#
_symmetry.space_group_name_H-M   'P 1'
#
loop_
_entity.id
_entity.type
_entity.pdbx_description
1 polymer ?
#
loop_
_entity_poly.entity_id
_entity_poly.type
_entity_poly.pdbx_seq_one_letter_code
_entity_poly.pdbx_strand_id
1 'polypeptide(L)'
;MSTVIFLITTTAVVAITCLVLWRIESHDRKSATPAKSGQAPSLNVKYFSDTDTAFLQLSTQPAVQARQLYENLTVDLDAAGQIVAVTVEHVTNKGAEYARQY
;
A
#
# COMPACT_ATOMS: atom_id res chain seq x y z
N MET A 1 -30.58 -39.82 24.68
CA MET A 1 -29.87 -38.70 25.38
C MET A 1 -28.48 -38.40 24.80
N SER A 2 -27.83 -39.29 24.03
CA SER A 2 -26.45 -39.05 23.51
C SER A 2 -26.32 -38.22 22.22
N THR A 3 -27.36 -38.09 21.39
CA THR A 3 -27.22 -37.42 20.08
C THR A 3 -27.20 -35.90 20.15
N VAL A 4 -27.80 -35.31 21.19
CA VAL A 4 -27.91 -33.85 21.36
C VAL A 4 -26.56 -33.22 21.78
N ILE A 5 -25.71 -33.98 22.47
CA ILE A 5 -24.42 -33.52 22.99
C ILE A 5 -23.41 -33.33 21.85
N PHE A 6 -23.42 -34.21 20.84
CA PHE A 6 -22.52 -34.14 19.68
C PHE A 6 -22.79 -32.93 18.76
N LEU A 7 -24.04 -32.46 18.67
CA LEU A 7 -24.42 -31.32 17.81
C LEU A 7 -23.95 -29.98 18.39
N ILE A 8 -23.90 -29.88 19.73
CA ILE A 8 -23.46 -28.69 20.45
C ILE A 8 -21.92 -28.55 20.38
N THR A 9 -21.19 -29.66 20.35
CA THR A 9 -19.72 -29.63 20.29
C THR A 9 -19.17 -29.15 18.95
N THR A 10 -19.79 -29.50 17.81
CA THR A 10 -19.32 -29.08 16.49
C THR A 10 -19.60 -27.60 16.19
N THR A 11 -20.76 -27.08 16.62
CA THR A 11 -21.08 -25.66 16.45
C THR A 11 -20.16 -24.76 17.27
N ALA A 12 -19.83 -25.16 18.50
CA ALA A 12 -18.88 -24.41 19.33
C ALA A 12 -17.47 -24.35 18.72
N VAL A 13 -16.97 -25.45 18.15
CA VAL A 13 -15.63 -25.50 17.50
C VAL A 13 -15.57 -24.62 16.25
N VAL A 14 -16.63 -24.61 15.42
CA VAL A 14 -16.70 -23.73 14.25
C VAL A 14 -16.74 -22.26 14.67
N ALA A 15 -17.52 -21.91 15.69
CA ALA A 15 -17.60 -20.54 16.20
C ALA A 15 -16.25 -20.06 16.76
N ILE A 16 -15.55 -20.90 17.52
CA ILE A 16 -14.22 -20.58 18.07
C ILE A 16 -13.20 -20.45 16.94
N THR A 17 -13.24 -21.32 15.93
CA THR A 17 -12.32 -21.25 14.78
C THR A 17 -12.56 -19.97 13.97
N CYS A 18 -13.81 -19.60 13.70
CA CYS A 18 -14.16 -18.33 13.05
C CYS A 18 -13.73 -17.12 13.91
N LEU A 19 -13.89 -17.18 15.23
CA LEU A 19 -13.48 -16.11 16.14
C LEU A 19 -11.95 -15.92 16.14
N VAL A 20 -11.19 -17.02 16.13
CA VAL A 20 -9.72 -17.00 16.07
C VAL A 20 -9.25 -16.49 14.72
N LEU A 21 -9.84 -16.94 13.61
CA LEU A 21 -9.51 -16.43 12.27
C LEU A 21 -9.84 -14.93 12.15
N TRP A 22 -11.01 -14.49 12.63
CA TRP A 22 -11.36 -13.08 12.68
C TRP A 22 -10.42 -12.26 13.58
N ARG A 23 -9.97 -12.82 14.71
CA ARG A 23 -9.02 -12.18 15.63
C ARG A 23 -7.63 -12.01 15.00
N ILE A 24 -7.19 -12.97 14.19
CA ILE A 24 -5.91 -12.92 13.47
C ILE A 24 -5.99 -11.92 12.32
N GLU A 25 -7.02 -12.00 11.47
CA GLU A 25 -7.29 -11.06 10.37
C GLU A 25 -7.44 -9.60 10.87
N SER A 26 -8.10 -9.41 12.02
CA SER A 26 -8.25 -8.08 12.64
C SER A 26 -6.97 -7.55 13.29
N HIS A 27 -5.97 -8.40 13.53
CA HIS A 27 -4.66 -7.93 13.99
C HIS A 27 -3.83 -7.40 12.82
N ASP A 28 -3.96 -7.99 11.63
CA ASP A 28 -3.24 -7.58 10.43
C ASP A 28 -3.78 -6.27 9.84
N ARG A 29 -5.11 -6.06 9.91
CA ARG A 29 -5.77 -4.81 9.50
C ARG A 29 -5.36 -3.56 10.29
N LYS A 30 -4.64 -3.69 11.40
CA LYS A 30 -4.18 -2.53 12.19
C LYS A 30 -2.92 -1.87 11.64
N SER A 31 -2.26 -2.48 10.65
CA SER A 31 -1.12 -1.89 9.95
C SER A 31 -1.53 -0.99 8.78
N ALA A 32 -2.74 -1.16 8.25
CA ALA A 32 -3.33 -0.26 7.28
C ALA A 32 -4.24 0.74 8.01
N THR A 33 -3.68 1.87 8.42
CA THR A 33 -4.46 3.04 8.84
C THR A 33 -5.47 3.34 7.73
N PRO A 34 -6.79 3.26 7.97
CA PRO A 34 -7.76 3.65 6.96
C PRO A 34 -7.55 5.14 6.70
N ALA A 35 -7.18 5.47 5.47
CA ALA A 35 -7.11 6.85 5.00
C ALA A 35 -8.40 7.54 5.44
N LYS A 36 -8.26 8.59 6.26
CA LYS A 36 -9.35 9.30 6.92
C LYS A 36 -10.42 9.65 5.88
N SER A 37 -11.58 9.02 6.01
CA SER A 37 -12.79 9.26 5.21
C SER A 37 -13.08 10.76 5.12
N GLY A 38 -12.66 11.41 4.04
CA GLY A 38 -12.81 12.84 3.79
C GLY A 38 -11.60 13.52 3.13
N GLN A 39 -10.41 12.92 3.16
CA GLN A 39 -9.25 13.43 2.43
C GLN A 39 -9.23 12.78 1.04
N ALA A 40 -9.55 13.54 -0.01
CA ALA A 40 -9.21 13.10 -1.37
C ALA A 40 -7.71 12.77 -1.41
N PRO A 41 -7.27 11.72 -2.09
CA PRO A 41 -5.84 11.43 -2.21
C PRO A 41 -5.14 12.67 -2.75
N SER A 42 -4.19 13.22 -1.99
CA SER A 42 -3.43 14.41 -2.37
C SER A 42 -2.42 14.02 -3.44
N LEU A 43 -2.89 13.73 -4.64
CA LEU A 43 -2.05 13.47 -5.79
C LEU A 43 -1.59 14.81 -6.36
N ASN A 44 -0.31 15.14 -6.18
CA ASN A 44 0.32 16.31 -6.80
C ASN A 44 1.43 15.85 -7.73
N VAL A 45 1.40 16.28 -8.98
CA VAL A 45 2.40 15.94 -9.98
C VAL A 45 3.14 17.20 -10.40
N LYS A 46 4.47 17.17 -10.33
CA LYS A 46 5.35 18.24 -10.78
C LYS A 46 6.35 17.71 -11.77
N TYR A 47 6.62 18.49 -12.80
CA TYR A 47 7.66 18.21 -13.77
C TYR A 47 8.69 19.32 -13.74
N PHE A 48 9.96 18.94 -13.62
CA PHE A 48 11.11 19.83 -13.62
C PHE A 48 11.83 19.66 -14.95
N SER A 49 11.62 20.60 -15.86
CA SER A 49 12.20 20.57 -17.21
C SER A 49 13.72 20.60 -17.20
N ASP A 50 14.31 21.32 -16.25
CA ASP A 50 15.75 21.56 -16.19
C ASP A 50 16.55 20.27 -15.93
N THR A 51 15.92 19.29 -15.28
CA THR A 51 16.52 17.99 -14.94
C THR A 51 15.80 16.81 -15.59
N ASP A 52 14.82 17.07 -16.48
CA ASP A 52 13.95 16.04 -17.06
C ASP A 52 13.41 15.07 -16.00
N THR A 53 12.86 15.62 -14.91
CA THR A 53 12.43 14.83 -13.74
C THR A 53 10.96 15.07 -13.42
N ALA A 54 10.19 13.99 -13.23
CA ALA A 54 8.85 14.03 -12.69
C ALA A 54 8.84 13.63 -11.22
N PHE A 55 8.14 14.41 -10.40
CA PHE A 55 7.89 14.12 -8.99
C PHE A 55 6.38 13.95 -8.77
N LEU A 56 5.99 12.82 -8.20
CA LEU A 56 4.61 12.48 -7.88
C LEU A 56 4.49 12.37 -6.36
N GLN A 57 3.80 13.32 -5.74
CA GLN A 57 3.41 13.22 -4.34
C GLN A 57 2.10 12.44 -4.25
N LEU A 58 2.12 11.31 -3.53
CA LEU A 58 0.96 10.44 -3.33
C LEU A 58 0.28 10.70 -1.98
N SER A 59 1.03 11.22 -1.01
CA SER A 59 0.59 11.49 0.35
C SER A 59 1.25 12.76 0.89
N THR A 60 0.60 13.44 1.83
CA THR A 60 1.19 14.54 2.61
C THR A 60 1.99 14.06 3.82
N GLN A 61 2.08 12.75 4.04
CA GLN A 61 2.90 12.19 5.12
C GLN A 61 4.39 12.43 4.85
N PRO A 62 5.21 12.62 5.91
CA PRO A 62 6.63 12.85 5.76
C PRO A 62 7.36 11.57 5.30
N ALA A 63 8.23 11.72 4.31
CA ALA A 63 9.17 10.69 3.93
C ALA A 63 10.30 10.61 4.97
N VAL A 64 10.66 9.39 5.37
CA VAL A 64 11.80 9.12 6.28
C VAL A 64 12.94 8.39 5.56
N GLN A 65 12.66 7.79 4.41
CA GLN A 65 13.63 7.05 3.62
C GLN A 65 13.35 7.21 2.12
N ALA A 66 14.39 7.38 1.33
CA ALA A 66 14.33 7.26 -0.12
C ALA A 66 14.97 5.92 -0.53
N ARG A 67 14.32 5.20 -1.45
CA ARG A 67 14.82 3.94 -2.00
C ARG A 67 14.80 3.97 -3.51
N GLN A 68 15.97 3.84 -4.12
CA GLN A 68 16.08 3.62 -5.56
C GLN A 68 15.59 2.20 -5.88
N LEU A 69 14.57 2.08 -6.73
CA LEU A 69 14.08 0.79 -7.23
C LEU A 69 14.76 0.41 -8.54
N TYR A 70 15.02 1.40 -9.39
CA TYR A 70 15.71 1.26 -10.67
C TYR A 70 16.58 2.50 -10.94
N GLU A 71 17.43 2.43 -11.96
CA GLU A 71 18.40 3.49 -12.32
C GLU A 71 17.81 4.90 -12.39
N ASN A 72 16.52 5.06 -12.74
CA ASN A 72 15.85 6.36 -12.86
C ASN A 72 14.52 6.43 -12.09
N LEU A 73 14.31 5.53 -11.12
CA LEU A 73 13.06 5.45 -10.37
C LEU A 73 13.33 5.27 -8.88
N THR A 74 12.94 6.29 -8.12
CA THR A 74 13.12 6.36 -6.67
C THR A 74 11.75 6.49 -6.00
N VAL A 75 11.55 5.75 -4.92
CA VAL A 75 10.34 5.84 -4.08
C VAL A 75 10.71 6.37 -2.70
N ASP A 76 9.89 7.27 -2.20
CA ASP A 76 10.00 7.82 -0.86
C ASP A 76 9.03 7.09 0.05
N LEU A 77 9.53 6.61 1.19
CA LEU A 77 8.81 5.79 2.17
C LEU A 77 8.58 6.57 3.47
N ASP A 78 7.40 6.41 4.07
CA ASP A 78 7.14 6.87 5.44
C ASP A 78 7.69 5.90 6.49
N ALA A 79 7.49 6.22 7.77
CA ALA A 79 7.95 5.42 8.89
C ALA A 79 7.31 4.01 8.98
N ALA A 80 6.18 3.79 8.30
CA ALA A 80 5.54 2.48 8.19
C ALA A 80 6.03 1.70 6.95
N GLY A 81 6.91 2.28 6.14
CA GLY A 81 7.41 1.70 4.90
C GLY A 81 6.45 1.87 3.72
N GLN A 82 5.44 2.75 3.82
CA GLN A 82 4.50 3.01 2.74
C GLN A 82 5.01 4.09 1.80
N ILE A 83 4.73 3.95 0.50
CA ILE A 83 5.15 4.93 -0.51
C ILE A 83 4.35 6.22 -0.36
N VAL A 84 5.05 7.34 -0.15
CA VAL A 84 4.48 8.68 -0.03
C VAL A 84 4.77 9.56 -1.23
N ALA A 85 5.86 9.30 -1.96
CA ALA A 85 6.18 9.98 -3.20
C ALA A 85 7.03 9.11 -4.14
N VAL A 86 7.08 9.50 -5.41
CA VAL A 86 7.87 8.85 -6.46
C VAL A 86 8.59 9.90 -7.28
N THR A 87 9.87 9.67 -7.56
CA THR A 87 10.69 10.47 -8.46
C THR A 87 11.08 9.63 -9.67
N VAL A 88 10.81 10.15 -10.87
CA VAL A 88 11.21 9.55 -12.14
C VAL A 88 12.13 10.52 -12.86
N GLU A 89 13.37 10.11 -13.08
CA GLU A 89 14.39 10.90 -13.79
C GLU A 89 14.44 10.49 -15.26
N HIS A 90 14.96 11.37 -16.11
CA HIS A 90 15.08 11.15 -17.56
C HIS A 90 13.74 10.75 -18.23
N VAL A 91 12.66 11.43 -17.87
CA VAL A 91 11.29 11.11 -18.29
C VAL A 91 11.16 11.05 -19.81
N THR A 92 11.76 12.01 -20.52
CA THR A 92 11.68 12.06 -21.99
C THR A 92 12.31 10.82 -22.66
N ASN A 93 13.46 10.36 -22.15
CA ASN A 93 14.11 9.14 -22.64
C ASN A 93 13.29 7.89 -22.34
N LYS A 94 12.70 7.81 -21.14
CA LYS A 94 11.88 6.66 -20.74
C LYS A 94 10.55 6.60 -21.48
N GLY A 95 9.88 7.73 -21.71
CA GLY A 95 8.65 7.78 -22.50
C GLY A 95 8.83 7.23 -23.92
N ALA A 96 9.95 7.57 -24.57
CA ALA A 96 10.30 7.07 -25.90
C ALA A 96 10.70 5.58 -25.89
N GLU A 97 11.37 5.10 -24.85
CA GLU A 97 11.70 3.68 -24.68
C GLU A 97 10.43 2.82 -24.59
N TYR A 98 9.48 3.20 -23.73
CA TYR A 98 8.21 2.48 -23.59
C TYR A 98 7.35 2.56 -24.84
N ALA A 99 7.32 3.70 -25.54
CA ALA A 99 6.55 3.84 -26.78
C ALA A 99 7.09 3.00 -27.96
N ARG A 100 8.35 2.55 -27.91
CA ARG A 100 8.93 1.63 -28.90
C ARG A 100 8.65 0.16 -28.62
N GLN A 101 8.16 -0.17 -27.43
CA GLN A 101 7.80 -1.54 -27.03
C GLN A 101 6.37 -1.91 -27.41
N TYR A 102 5.61 -0.96 -27.97
CA TYR A 102 4.24 -1.12 -28.47
C TYR A 102 4.15 -0.63 -29.92
#